data_AF-A0A0A2VYT6-F1
#
_entry.id   AF-A0A0A2VYT6-F1
#
_cell.length_a   1.000
_cell.length_b   1.000
_cell.length_c   1.000
_cell.angle_alpha   90.00
_cell.angle_beta   90.00
_cell.angle_gamma   90.00
#
_symmetry.space_group_name_H-M   'P 1'
#
loop_
_entity.id
_entity.type
_entity.pdbx_description
1 polymer ?
#
loop_
_entity_poly.entity_id
_entity_poly.type
_entity_poly.pdbx_seq_one_letter_code
_entity_poly.pdbx_strand_id
1 'polypeptide(L)'
;MEPGDILYIPPGFPHEGYSLENALNYSVGFRAPSGRELISGFADYVLQRELGGLRYTDPDVPERQHPADILPQEIDQLREMMLDIVNQPETFHSWFGEFITQSRHELDVAPPEPPYQPDEIYDALQQGDKLVRLGGLRVLRVAGEVYVNGEKLDSPHRPAVEALASHIKLDAEKFGDALEDPSFLATLAALVNSGYWFFED
;
A
#
# COMPACT_ATOMS: atom_id res chain seq x y z
N MET A 1 12.14 -0.02 -34.13
CA MET A 1 12.75 -0.58 -32.92
C MET A 1 13.03 -2.04 -33.18
N GLU A 2 14.23 -2.47 -32.86
CA GLU A 2 14.69 -3.85 -32.96
C GLU A 2 14.48 -4.58 -31.62
N PRO A 3 14.55 -5.93 -31.58
CA PRO A 3 14.44 -6.68 -30.35
C PRO A 3 15.48 -6.24 -29.30
N GLY A 4 15.00 -5.76 -28.15
CA GLY A 4 15.83 -5.26 -27.05
C GLY A 4 15.88 -3.74 -26.93
N ASP A 5 15.44 -3.00 -27.95
CA ASP A 5 15.31 -1.54 -27.86
C ASP A 5 14.25 -1.13 -26.82
N ILE A 6 14.52 -0.03 -26.11
CA ILE A 6 13.59 0.56 -25.12
C ILE A 6 13.33 2.01 -25.48
N LEU A 7 12.04 2.37 -25.54
CA LEU A 7 11.58 3.74 -25.70
C LEU A 7 10.97 4.22 -24.37
N TYR A 8 11.60 5.22 -23.76
CA TYR A 8 11.05 5.90 -22.60
C TYR A 8 10.25 7.14 -23.03
N ILE A 9 9.01 7.24 -22.58
CA ILE A 9 8.10 8.35 -22.90
C ILE A 9 7.62 8.98 -21.59
N PRO A 10 7.99 10.25 -21.30
CA PRO A 10 7.47 10.95 -20.14
C PRO A 10 5.96 11.24 -20.27
N PRO A 11 5.25 11.48 -19.15
CA PRO A 11 3.86 11.93 -19.19
C PRO A 11 3.68 13.19 -20.04
N GLY A 12 2.61 13.24 -20.83
CA GLY A 12 2.24 14.42 -21.64
C GLY A 12 2.83 14.48 -23.05
N PHE A 13 3.62 13.48 -23.47
CA PHE A 13 4.20 13.44 -24.80
C PHE A 13 3.33 12.59 -25.76
N PRO A 14 2.77 13.17 -26.84
CA PRO A 14 2.02 12.40 -27.82
C PRO A 14 2.95 11.42 -28.51
N HIS A 15 2.47 10.20 -28.73
CA HIS A 15 3.23 9.14 -29.39
C HIS A 15 2.30 8.25 -30.21
N GLU A 16 2.85 7.71 -31.29
CA GLU A 16 2.18 6.78 -32.20
C GLU A 16 3.20 5.73 -32.61
N GLY A 17 2.80 4.46 -32.64
CA GLY A 17 3.63 3.34 -33.03
C GLY A 17 2.86 2.37 -33.90
N TYR A 18 3.45 1.97 -35.03
CA TYR A 18 2.90 0.97 -35.93
C TYR A 18 3.97 -0.09 -36.24
N SER A 19 3.52 -1.31 -36.49
CA SER A 19 4.39 -2.45 -36.77
C SER A 19 4.79 -2.46 -38.25
N LEU A 20 6.08 -2.63 -38.55
CA LEU A 20 6.58 -2.88 -39.91
C LEU A 20 6.51 -4.38 -40.26
N GLU A 21 6.73 -5.23 -39.27
CA GLU A 21 6.64 -6.70 -39.31
C GLU A 21 5.85 -7.17 -38.07
N ASN A 22 5.55 -8.48 -37.97
CA ASN A 22 4.92 -9.03 -36.77
C ASN A 22 5.78 -8.73 -35.53
N ALA A 23 5.25 -7.92 -34.60
CA ALA A 23 5.99 -7.40 -33.47
C ALA A 23 5.22 -7.56 -32.15
N LEU A 24 5.95 -7.74 -31.06
CA LEU A 24 5.44 -7.70 -29.68
C LEU A 24 6.06 -6.50 -28.96
N ASN A 25 5.25 -5.80 -28.18
CA ASN A 25 5.69 -4.68 -27.35
C ASN A 25 5.32 -4.93 -25.88
N TYR A 26 6.23 -4.62 -24.97
CA TYR A 26 6.02 -4.72 -23.52
C TYR A 26 6.06 -3.32 -22.92
N SER A 27 4.89 -2.79 -22.55
CA SER A 27 4.78 -1.46 -21.94
C SER A 27 4.85 -1.55 -20.42
N VAL A 28 6.00 -1.18 -19.85
CA VAL A 28 6.15 -1.07 -18.39
C VAL A 28 5.62 0.29 -17.93
N GLY A 29 4.37 0.31 -17.48
CA GLY A 29 3.69 1.52 -17.00
C GLY A 29 4.11 1.95 -15.60
N PHE A 30 4.19 3.26 -15.39
CA PHE A 30 4.34 3.88 -14.07
C PHE A 30 3.01 4.50 -13.62
N ARG A 31 2.83 4.68 -12.30
CA ARG A 31 1.65 5.35 -11.72
C ARG A 31 2.06 6.45 -10.76
N ALA A 32 1.30 7.55 -10.78
CA ALA A 32 1.38 8.63 -9.81
C ALA A 32 -0.06 9.03 -9.43
N PRO A 33 -0.37 9.19 -8.12
CA PRO A 33 -1.68 9.62 -7.70
C PRO A 33 -1.88 11.11 -8.03
N SER A 34 -3.09 11.46 -8.45
CA SER A 34 -3.56 12.84 -8.58
C SER A 34 -3.98 13.40 -7.21
N GLY A 35 -4.01 14.73 -7.08
CA GLY A 35 -4.51 15.38 -5.86
C GLY A 35 -5.95 14.98 -5.49
N ARG A 36 -6.80 14.72 -6.49
CA ARG A 36 -8.17 14.22 -6.28
C ARG A 36 -8.20 12.84 -5.64
N GLU A 37 -7.35 11.92 -6.11
CA GLU A 37 -7.27 10.56 -5.54
C GLU A 37 -6.73 10.60 -4.11
N LEU A 38 -5.75 11.47 -3.83
CA LEU A 38 -5.21 11.64 -2.48
C LEU A 38 -6.27 12.15 -1.50
N ILE A 39 -6.98 13.23 -1.87
CA ILE A 39 -8.01 13.82 -0.99
C ILE A 39 -9.16 12.84 -0.77
N SER A 40 -9.64 12.18 -1.83
CA SER A 40 -10.73 11.22 -1.73
C SER A 40 -10.34 10.03 -0.85
N GLY A 41 -9.20 9.40 -1.11
CA GLY A 41 -8.76 8.24 -0.35
C GLY A 41 -8.51 8.57 1.11
N PHE A 42 -7.95 9.75 1.42
CA PHE A 42 -7.72 10.16 2.80
C PHE A 42 -9.03 10.46 3.53
N ALA A 43 -10.00 11.07 2.85
CA ALA A 43 -11.33 11.31 3.42
C ALA A 43 -12.05 9.99 3.76
N ASP A 44 -12.00 8.99 2.87
CA ASP A 44 -12.58 7.67 3.13
C ASP A 44 -11.93 7.00 4.36
N TYR A 45 -10.61 7.11 4.49
CA TYR A 45 -9.85 6.59 5.64
C TYR A 45 -10.23 7.28 6.95
N VAL A 46 -10.33 8.61 6.94
CA VAL A 46 -10.76 9.41 8.10
C VAL A 46 -12.17 9.02 8.52
N LEU A 47 -13.10 8.84 7.57
CA LEU A 47 -14.47 8.41 7.84
C LEU A 47 -14.54 7.00 8.43
N GLN A 48 -13.85 6.03 7.82
CA GLN A 48 -13.87 4.64 8.24
C GLN A 48 -13.33 4.45 9.67
N ARG A 49 -12.35 5.28 10.08
CA ARG A 49 -11.70 5.21 11.40
C ARG A 49 -12.23 6.23 12.40
N GLU A 50 -13.32 6.93 12.07
CA GLU A 50 -13.96 7.94 12.92
C GLU A 50 -12.97 9.02 13.43
N LEU A 51 -12.02 9.41 12.57
CA LEU A 51 -11.02 10.43 12.88
C LEU A 51 -11.56 11.84 12.63
N GLY A 52 -10.87 12.86 13.14
CA GLY A 52 -11.25 14.27 12.91
C GLY A 52 -12.49 14.72 13.69
N GLY A 53 -12.80 14.09 14.82
CA GLY A 53 -13.99 14.41 15.64
C GLY A 53 -13.96 15.76 16.38
N LEU A 54 -12.89 16.55 16.24
CA LEU A 54 -12.82 17.89 16.83
C LEU A 54 -13.82 18.82 16.15
N ARG A 55 -14.63 19.51 16.96
CA ARG A 55 -15.61 20.48 16.47
C ARG A 55 -15.00 21.88 16.44
N TYR A 56 -15.45 22.68 15.48
CA TYR A 56 -15.16 24.11 15.46
C TYR A 56 -15.68 24.76 16.75
N THR A 57 -14.88 25.65 17.34
CA THR A 57 -15.22 26.41 18.55
C THR A 57 -14.78 27.85 18.42
N ASP A 58 -15.64 28.78 18.80
CA ASP A 58 -15.44 30.23 18.67
C ASP A 58 -15.82 30.98 19.96
N PRO A 59 -15.16 30.71 21.10
CA PRO A 59 -15.45 31.43 22.34
C PRO A 59 -15.22 32.95 22.21
N ASP A 60 -14.29 33.36 21.33
CA ASP A 60 -13.97 34.75 21.02
C ASP A 60 -14.59 35.18 19.68
N VAL A 61 -15.87 34.88 19.47
CA VAL A 61 -16.59 35.19 18.23
C VAL A 61 -16.47 36.68 17.86
N PRO A 62 -16.01 37.01 16.65
CA PRO A 62 -15.82 38.40 16.23
C PRO A 62 -17.14 39.11 15.93
N GLU A 63 -17.16 40.41 16.23
CA GLU A 63 -18.24 41.30 15.79
C GLU A 63 -18.23 41.44 14.24
N ARG A 64 -19.41 41.53 13.64
CA ARG A 64 -19.59 41.68 12.19
C ARG A 64 -20.63 42.74 11.85
N GLN A 65 -20.40 43.48 10.78
CA GLN A 65 -21.31 44.54 10.32
C GLN A 65 -22.59 43.98 9.69
N HIS A 66 -22.47 42.92 8.88
CA HIS A 66 -23.62 42.21 8.32
C HIS A 66 -23.75 40.81 8.95
N PRO A 67 -24.92 40.44 9.48
CA PRO A 67 -25.10 39.16 10.17
C PRO A 67 -24.98 37.93 9.26
N ALA A 68 -24.99 38.12 7.93
CA ALA A 68 -24.80 37.06 6.94
C ALA A 68 -23.33 36.82 6.57
N ASP A 69 -22.41 37.65 7.08
CA ASP A 69 -20.99 37.51 6.75
C ASP A 69 -20.35 36.34 7.50
N ILE A 70 -19.53 35.58 6.78
CA ILE A 70 -18.50 34.71 7.35
C ILE A 70 -17.18 35.43 7.17
N LEU A 71 -16.54 35.79 8.28
CA LEU A 71 -15.31 36.54 8.28
C LEU A 71 -14.15 35.66 7.78
N PRO A 72 -13.13 36.26 7.13
CA PRO A 72 -11.98 35.50 6.63
C PRO A 72 -11.32 34.61 7.68
N GLN A 73 -11.20 35.08 8.93
CA GLN A 73 -10.63 34.32 10.03
C GLN A 73 -11.43 33.07 10.42
N GLU A 74 -12.76 33.06 10.24
CA GLU A 74 -13.61 31.88 10.48
C GLU A 74 -13.36 30.82 9.38
N ILE A 75 -13.23 31.26 8.12
CA ILE A 75 -12.85 30.38 7.00
C ILE A 75 -11.44 29.81 7.19
N ASP A 76 -10.50 30.65 7.63
CA ASP A 76 -9.12 30.24 7.87
C ASP A 76 -9.05 29.19 8.99
N GLN A 77 -9.77 29.38 10.10
CA GLN A 77 -9.84 28.38 11.18
C GLN A 77 -10.41 27.04 10.70
N LEU A 78 -11.48 27.05 9.90
CA LEU A 78 -12.05 25.83 9.33
C LEU A 78 -11.06 25.12 8.38
N ARG A 79 -10.30 25.89 7.58
CA ARG A 79 -9.24 25.33 6.73
C ARG A 79 -8.10 24.75 7.56
N GLU A 80 -7.66 25.42 8.61
CA GLU A 80 -6.63 24.90 9.51
C GLU A 80 -7.08 23.60 10.17
N MET A 81 -8.34 23.48 10.58
CA MET A 81 -8.88 22.20 11.09
C MET A 81 -8.73 21.05 10.08
N MET A 82 -8.92 21.32 8.78
CA MET A 82 -8.69 20.31 7.74
C MET A 82 -7.20 19.97 7.59
N LEU A 83 -6.34 20.99 7.61
CA LEU A 83 -4.89 20.83 7.49
C LEU A 83 -4.31 20.08 8.70
N ASP A 84 -4.78 20.35 9.91
CA ASP A 84 -4.36 19.67 11.13
C ASP A 84 -4.59 18.17 11.06
N ILE A 85 -5.72 17.72 10.49
CA ILE A 85 -5.98 16.29 10.30
C ILE A 85 -4.98 15.69 9.30
N VAL A 86 -4.74 16.38 8.17
CA VAL A 86 -3.78 15.93 7.14
C VAL A 86 -2.35 15.90 7.68
N ASN A 87 -2.00 16.84 8.55
CA ASN A 87 -0.65 17.01 9.09
C ASN A 87 -0.34 16.09 10.29
N GLN A 88 -1.27 15.22 10.70
CA GLN A 88 -0.98 14.17 11.68
C GLN A 88 -0.11 13.07 11.03
N PRO A 89 1.19 12.97 11.36
CA PRO A 89 2.13 12.16 10.58
C PRO A 89 1.78 10.68 10.61
N GLU A 90 1.47 10.11 11.78
CA GLU A 90 1.16 8.68 11.92
C GLU A 90 -0.11 8.28 11.15
N THR A 91 -1.13 9.14 11.20
CA THR A 91 -2.38 8.96 10.46
C THR A 91 -2.12 9.00 8.96
N PHE A 92 -1.39 10.00 8.48
CA PHE A 92 -1.10 10.17 7.06
C PHE A 92 -0.19 9.05 6.52
N HIS A 93 0.85 8.65 7.26
CA HIS A 93 1.71 7.54 6.89
C HIS A 93 0.94 6.23 6.80
N SER A 94 0.07 5.96 7.78
CA SER A 94 -0.73 4.72 7.81
C SER A 94 -1.70 4.65 6.65
N TRP A 95 -2.46 5.72 6.43
CA TRP A 95 -3.34 5.84 5.27
C TRP A 95 -2.58 5.66 3.96
N PHE A 96 -1.45 6.35 3.79
CA PHE A 96 -0.73 6.33 2.53
C PHE A 96 -0.18 4.94 2.23
N GLY A 97 0.29 4.21 3.25
CA GLY A 97 0.72 2.81 3.14
C GLY A 97 -0.39 1.90 2.63
N GLU A 98 -1.59 1.99 3.20
CA GLU A 98 -2.76 1.25 2.74
C GLU A 98 -3.15 1.65 1.30
N PHE A 99 -3.24 2.95 1.02
CA PHE A 99 -3.63 3.47 -0.29
C PHE A 99 -2.67 3.08 -1.42
N ILE A 100 -1.36 3.21 -1.21
CA ILE A 100 -0.37 3.08 -2.29
C ILE A 100 0.00 1.61 -2.59
N THR A 101 -0.29 0.70 -1.67
CA THR A 101 -0.06 -0.75 -1.83
C THR A 101 -1.21 -1.48 -2.49
N GLN A 102 -2.40 -0.88 -2.60
CA GLN A 102 -3.46 -1.48 -3.40
C GLN A 102 -3.09 -1.54 -4.89
N SER A 103 -3.30 -2.72 -5.50
CA SER A 103 -3.19 -2.88 -6.95
C SER A 103 -4.31 -2.11 -7.67
N ARG A 104 -4.03 -1.62 -8.89
CA ARG A 104 -5.05 -0.99 -9.77
C ARG A 104 -5.71 -1.99 -10.73
N HIS A 105 -5.10 -3.16 -10.85
CA HIS A 105 -5.60 -4.25 -11.67
C HIS A 105 -5.93 -5.42 -10.76
N GLU A 106 -6.92 -6.20 -11.16
CA GLU A 106 -7.27 -7.44 -10.49
C GLU A 106 -6.03 -8.34 -10.39
N LEU A 107 -5.82 -8.90 -9.20
CA LEU A 107 -4.74 -9.82 -8.91
C LEU A 107 -5.27 -11.25 -9.14
N ASP A 108 -4.42 -12.14 -9.62
CA ASP A 108 -4.73 -13.56 -9.80
C ASP A 108 -4.65 -14.30 -8.45
N VAL A 109 -5.52 -13.90 -7.52
CA VAL A 109 -5.52 -14.42 -6.16
C VAL A 109 -6.20 -15.79 -6.17
N ALA A 110 -5.43 -16.83 -5.87
CA ALA A 110 -5.91 -18.19 -5.72
C ALA A 110 -5.58 -18.69 -4.30
N PRO A 111 -6.51 -18.52 -3.33
CA PRO A 111 -6.36 -19.08 -2.00
C PRO A 111 -6.13 -20.61 -2.07
N PRO A 112 -5.16 -21.15 -1.33
CA PRO A 112 -4.92 -22.58 -1.29
C PRO A 112 -6.08 -23.32 -0.61
N GLU A 113 -6.39 -24.52 -1.13
CA GLU A 113 -7.41 -25.42 -0.58
C GLU A 113 -6.80 -26.82 -0.41
N PRO A 114 -6.63 -27.33 0.84
CA PRO A 114 -7.02 -26.69 2.10
C PRO A 114 -6.10 -25.51 2.50
N PRO A 115 -6.57 -24.61 3.39
CA PRO A 115 -5.72 -23.55 3.96
C PRO A 115 -4.55 -24.14 4.75
N TYR A 116 -3.36 -23.56 4.57
CA TYR A 116 -2.15 -23.90 5.32
C TYR A 116 -2.30 -23.58 6.81
N GLN A 117 -1.81 -24.49 7.63
CA GLN A 117 -1.53 -24.25 9.03
C GLN A 117 -0.11 -23.66 9.22
N PRO A 118 0.14 -22.93 10.31
CA PRO A 118 1.45 -22.31 10.56
C PRO A 118 2.63 -23.29 10.59
N ASP A 119 2.42 -24.52 11.06
CA ASP A 119 3.42 -25.59 11.08
C ASP A 119 3.75 -26.11 9.67
N GLU A 120 2.76 -26.17 8.77
CA GLU A 120 3.00 -26.54 7.36
C GLU A 120 3.87 -25.49 6.65
N ILE A 121 3.67 -24.19 6.93
CA ILE A 121 4.52 -23.10 6.41
C ILE A 121 5.97 -23.25 6.91
N TYR A 122 6.13 -23.52 8.21
CA TYR A 122 7.44 -23.71 8.82
C TYR A 122 8.15 -24.92 8.20
N ASP A 123 7.48 -26.07 8.13
CA ASP A 123 8.04 -27.31 7.61
C ASP A 123 8.46 -27.19 6.14
N ALA A 124 7.64 -26.54 5.30
CA ALA A 124 7.97 -26.30 3.89
C ALA A 124 9.24 -25.44 3.74
N LEU A 125 9.33 -24.33 4.46
CA LEU A 125 10.50 -23.45 4.44
C LEU A 125 11.77 -24.17 4.94
N GLN A 126 11.66 -24.99 5.99
CA GLN A 126 12.78 -25.78 6.52
C GLN A 126 13.23 -26.91 5.57
N GLN A 127 12.32 -27.43 4.76
CA GLN A 127 12.63 -28.43 3.72
C GLN A 127 13.31 -27.81 2.48
N GLY A 128 13.35 -26.47 2.40
CA GLY A 128 14.02 -25.72 1.34
C GLY A 128 13.07 -25.15 0.29
N ASP A 129 11.76 -25.32 0.48
CA ASP A 129 10.75 -24.72 -0.40
C ASP A 129 10.81 -23.20 -0.32
N LYS A 130 10.42 -22.55 -1.40
CA LYS A 130 10.51 -21.10 -1.53
C LYS A 130 9.14 -20.49 -1.62
N LEU A 131 8.95 -19.44 -0.82
CA LEU A 131 7.75 -18.64 -0.84
C LEU A 131 7.88 -17.56 -1.93
N VAL A 132 6.97 -17.57 -2.90
CA VAL A 132 6.97 -16.67 -4.05
C VAL A 132 5.80 -15.70 -3.96
N ARG A 133 6.10 -14.41 -4.10
CA ARG A 133 5.11 -13.34 -4.11
C ARG A 133 4.26 -13.40 -5.37
N LEU A 134 2.94 -13.26 -5.22
CA LEU A 134 2.01 -13.16 -6.35
C LEU A 134 2.39 -12.02 -7.31
N GLY A 135 2.34 -12.29 -8.61
CA GLY A 135 2.61 -11.33 -9.67
C GLY A 135 1.68 -10.11 -9.58
N GLY A 136 2.24 -8.91 -9.55
CA GLY A 136 1.48 -7.66 -9.43
C GLY A 136 1.13 -7.24 -8.00
N LEU A 137 1.30 -8.12 -7.00
CA LEU A 137 1.11 -7.78 -5.59
C LEU A 137 2.13 -6.73 -5.16
N ARG A 138 1.65 -5.62 -4.58
CA ARG A 138 2.52 -4.53 -4.13
C ARG A 138 2.77 -4.67 -2.64
N VAL A 139 4.05 -4.70 -2.29
CA VAL A 139 4.53 -4.66 -0.91
C VAL A 139 5.49 -3.50 -0.78
N LEU A 140 5.18 -2.55 0.10
CA LEU A 140 5.95 -1.31 0.24
C LEU A 140 6.24 -1.02 1.70
N ARG A 141 7.38 -0.38 1.95
CA ARG A 141 7.74 0.17 3.26
C ARG A 141 7.46 1.67 3.28
N VAL A 142 6.57 2.11 4.15
CA VAL A 142 6.19 3.52 4.35
C VAL A 142 6.45 3.89 5.80
N ALA A 143 7.28 4.92 6.03
CA ALA A 143 7.67 5.35 7.37
C ALA A 143 8.19 4.23 8.30
N GLY A 144 8.84 3.20 7.73
CA GLY A 144 9.38 2.05 8.47
C GLY A 144 8.40 0.88 8.64
N GLU A 145 7.12 1.08 8.36
CA GLU A 145 6.08 0.04 8.41
C GLU A 145 5.90 -0.60 7.03
N VAL A 146 5.58 -1.89 6.97
CA VAL A 146 5.34 -2.61 5.70
C VAL A 146 3.85 -2.78 5.49
N TYR A 147 3.43 -2.58 4.24
CA TYR A 147 2.05 -2.76 3.81
C TYR A 147 2.00 -3.73 2.63
N VAL A 148 1.00 -4.60 2.63
CA VAL A 148 0.75 -5.62 1.60
C VAL A 148 -0.67 -5.41 1.10
N ASN A 149 -0.82 -5.01 -0.17
CA ASN A 149 -2.14 -4.89 -0.81
C ASN A 149 -3.22 -4.14 -0.01
N GLY A 150 -2.86 -3.07 0.69
CA GLY A 150 -3.79 -2.31 1.51
C GLY A 150 -3.79 -2.66 2.99
N GLU A 151 -3.06 -3.68 3.41
CA GLU A 151 -3.02 -4.13 4.81
C GLU A 151 -1.66 -3.83 5.43
N LYS A 152 -1.66 -3.31 6.66
CA LYS A 152 -0.43 -3.10 7.44
C LYS A 152 0.04 -4.44 8.01
N LEU A 153 1.32 -4.76 7.81
CA LEU A 153 1.97 -5.91 8.41
C LEU A 153 2.67 -5.50 9.71
N ASP A 154 2.11 -5.92 10.85
CA ASP A 154 2.66 -5.64 12.18
C ASP A 154 3.40 -6.86 12.72
N SER A 155 4.70 -6.71 13.01
CA SER A 155 5.52 -7.75 13.63
C SER A 155 6.79 -7.16 14.26
N PRO A 156 7.26 -7.70 15.40
CA PRO A 156 8.51 -7.29 16.01
C PRO A 156 9.75 -7.69 15.18
N HIS A 157 9.61 -8.66 14.25
CA HIS A 157 10.70 -9.19 13.43
C HIS A 157 10.94 -8.33 12.19
N ARG A 158 11.46 -7.11 12.42
CA ARG A 158 11.68 -6.12 11.35
C ARG A 158 12.46 -6.66 10.14
N PRO A 159 13.58 -7.40 10.29
CA PRO A 159 14.30 -7.94 9.14
C PRO A 159 13.46 -8.88 8.28
N ALA A 160 12.65 -9.74 8.91
CA ALA A 160 11.79 -10.71 8.23
C ALA A 160 10.64 -10.03 7.47
N VAL A 161 10.03 -9.01 8.08
CA VAL A 161 9.00 -8.17 7.43
C VAL A 161 9.58 -7.35 6.27
N GLU A 162 10.78 -6.82 6.43
CA GLU A 162 11.48 -6.11 5.35
C GLU A 162 11.84 -7.05 4.21
N ALA A 163 12.21 -8.29 4.50
CA ALA A 163 12.47 -9.30 3.48
C ALA A 163 11.22 -9.52 2.60
N LEU A 164 10.02 -9.59 3.20
CA LEU A 164 8.76 -9.68 2.46
C LEU A 164 8.54 -8.51 1.51
N ALA A 165 9.06 -7.32 1.82
CA ALA A 165 8.97 -6.16 0.94
C ALA A 165 10.05 -6.17 -0.16
N SER A 166 11.27 -6.58 0.18
CA SER A 166 12.44 -6.49 -0.72
C SER A 166 12.62 -7.66 -1.67
N HIS A 167 12.03 -8.83 -1.39
CA HIS A 167 12.25 -10.03 -2.18
C HIS A 167 10.95 -10.59 -2.76
N ILE A 168 11.02 -11.01 -4.02
CA ILE A 168 9.94 -11.74 -4.71
C ILE A 168 9.93 -13.22 -4.31
N LYS A 169 11.11 -13.82 -4.11
CA LYS A 169 11.27 -15.22 -3.66
C LYS A 169 11.98 -15.25 -2.31
N LEU A 170 11.41 -15.94 -1.34
CA LEU A 170 11.89 -16.03 0.03
C LEU A 170 12.14 -17.50 0.43
N ASP A 171 13.18 -17.71 1.21
CA ASP A 171 13.60 -18.99 1.80
C ASP A 171 13.70 -18.80 3.32
N ALA A 172 13.92 -19.88 4.07
CA ALA A 172 14.01 -19.84 5.53
C ALA A 172 15.09 -18.86 6.04
N GLU A 173 16.24 -18.77 5.35
CA GLU A 173 17.34 -17.89 5.75
C GLU A 173 16.95 -16.41 5.79
N LYS A 174 16.07 -15.96 4.89
CA LYS A 174 15.59 -14.56 4.88
C LYS A 174 14.68 -14.22 6.06
N PHE A 175 14.03 -15.21 6.66
CA PHE A 175 13.17 -15.02 7.82
C PHE A 175 13.95 -15.21 9.13
N GLY A 176 14.99 -16.04 9.15
CA GLY A 176 15.85 -16.23 10.30
C GLY A 176 15.08 -16.76 11.52
N ASP A 177 15.35 -16.18 12.69
CA ASP A 177 14.71 -16.54 13.96
C ASP A 177 13.23 -16.14 14.06
N ALA A 178 12.73 -15.33 13.12
CA ALA A 178 11.31 -15.02 13.04
C ALA A 178 10.44 -16.25 12.81
N LEU A 179 10.97 -17.31 12.18
CA LEU A 179 10.25 -18.58 11.99
C LEU A 179 10.00 -19.34 13.30
N GLU A 180 10.74 -19.03 14.36
CA GLU A 180 10.52 -19.62 15.68
C GLU A 180 9.38 -18.94 16.45
N ASP A 181 8.88 -17.81 15.95
CA ASP A 181 7.75 -17.08 16.55
C ASP A 181 6.42 -17.55 15.95
N PRO A 182 5.55 -18.23 16.74
CA PRO A 182 4.24 -18.68 16.26
C PRO A 182 3.36 -17.55 15.74
N SER A 183 3.52 -16.32 16.27
CA SER A 183 2.77 -15.17 15.80
C SER A 183 3.19 -14.79 14.38
N PHE A 184 4.49 -14.83 14.07
CA PHE A 184 4.98 -14.53 12.73
C PHE A 184 4.61 -15.62 11.73
N LEU A 185 4.69 -16.90 12.12
CA LEU A 185 4.21 -18.01 11.29
C LEU A 185 2.71 -17.92 11.01
N ALA A 186 1.89 -17.52 12.01
CA ALA A 186 0.47 -17.28 11.80
C ALA A 186 0.23 -16.15 10.80
N THR A 187 1.03 -15.08 10.85
CA THR A 187 0.99 -14.01 9.86
C THR A 187 1.36 -14.51 8.46
N LEU A 188 2.44 -15.28 8.32
CA LEU A 188 2.82 -15.88 7.02
C LEU A 188 1.72 -16.80 6.48
N ALA A 189 1.17 -17.68 7.32
CA ALA A 189 0.06 -18.55 6.94
C ALA A 189 -1.15 -17.75 6.47
N ALA A 190 -1.50 -16.65 7.15
CA ALA A 190 -2.58 -15.77 6.71
C ALA A 190 -2.30 -15.17 5.31
N LEU A 191 -1.07 -14.68 5.06
CA LEU A 191 -0.70 -14.13 3.75
C LEU A 191 -0.75 -15.19 2.64
N VAL A 192 -0.31 -16.42 2.92
CA VAL A 192 -0.39 -17.54 1.98
C VAL A 192 -1.83 -17.95 1.72
N ASN A 193 -2.65 -18.03 2.77
CA ASN A 193 -4.06 -18.38 2.68
C ASN A 193 -4.89 -17.27 1.99
N SER A 194 -4.44 -16.03 2.02
CA SER A 194 -4.97 -14.94 1.19
C SER A 194 -4.52 -15.01 -0.27
N GLY A 195 -3.70 -15.99 -0.66
CA GLY A 195 -3.17 -16.16 -2.02
C GLY A 195 -2.12 -15.11 -2.42
N TYR A 196 -1.58 -14.34 -1.46
CA TYR A 196 -0.60 -13.29 -1.73
C TYR A 196 0.81 -13.84 -1.95
N TRP A 197 1.09 -14.98 -1.33
CA TRP A 197 2.28 -15.79 -1.59
C TRP A 197 1.89 -17.24 -1.78
N PHE A 198 2.72 -17.99 -2.50
CA PHE A 198 2.56 -19.42 -2.74
C PHE A 198 3.92 -20.11 -2.71
N PHE A 199 3.94 -21.41 -2.46
CA PHE A 199 5.16 -22.22 -2.59
C PHE A 199 5.36 -22.65 -4.05
N GLU A 200 6.58 -22.53 -4.54
CA GLU A 200 6.99 -23.02 -5.86
C GLU A 200 7.58 -24.42 -5.71
N ASP A 201 7.09 -25.38 -6.49
CA ASP A 201 7.60 -26.76 -6.59
C ASP A 201 9.07 -26.83 -7.09
#